data_AF-A0A520CW59-F1
#
_entry.id   AF-A0A520CW59-F1
#
_cell.length_a   1.000
_cell.length_b   1.000
_cell.length_c   1.000
_cell.angle_alpha   90.00
_cell.angle_beta   90.00
_cell.angle_gamma   90.00
#
_symmetry.space_group_name_H-M   'P 1'
#
loop_
_entity.id
_entity.type
_entity.pdbx_description
1 polymer ?
#
loop_
_entity_poly.entity_id
_entity_poly.type
_entity_poly.pdbx_seq_one_letter_code
_entity_poly.pdbx_strand_id
1 'polypeptide(L)'
;MEVKRTDLPEGTDISQVYHWLYLDKITSSMVKLWFRSMDSSAEIEERYFEQGYLKFSNTEATFIEKYNSSQHRLINCTLQPVSSEKHQLIQDYFKQPS
;
A
#
# COMPACT_ATOMS: atom_id res chain seq x y z
N MET A 1 -0.45 1.12 -2.47
CA MET A 1 -1.01 2.45 -2.17
C MET A 1 -0.87 2.69 -0.68
N GLU A 2 -0.41 3.86 -0.26
CA GLU A 2 -0.43 4.26 1.15
C GLU A 2 -1.66 5.14 1.40
N VAL A 3 -2.37 4.89 2.49
CA VAL A 3 -3.51 5.69 2.94
C VAL A 3 -3.24 6.14 4.37
N LYS A 4 -3.22 7.46 4.59
CA LYS A 4 -3.09 8.06 5.92
C LYS A 4 -4.47 8.42 6.46
N ARG A 5 -4.79 7.93 7.65
CA ARG A 5 -5.96 8.37 8.43
C ARG A 5 -5.66 9.72 9.08
N THR A 6 -6.53 10.69 8.84
CA THR A 6 -6.42 12.05 9.39
C THR A 6 -7.40 12.32 10.52
N ASP A 7 -8.24 11.34 10.84
CA ASP A 7 -9.31 11.39 11.84
C ASP A 7 -8.90 10.81 13.21
N LEU A 8 -7.65 10.37 13.35
CA LEU A 8 -7.13 9.76 14.57
C LEU A 8 -6.41 10.77 15.47
N PRO A 9 -6.48 10.62 16.81
CA PRO A 9 -5.81 11.50 17.74
C PRO A 9 -4.29 11.37 17.67
N GLU A 10 -3.60 12.43 18.07
CA GLU A 10 -2.15 12.46 18.16
C GLU A 10 -1.66 11.42 19.19
N GLY A 11 -0.62 10.66 18.85
CA GLY A 11 -0.12 9.54 19.66
C GLY A 11 -0.75 8.17 19.34
N THR A 12 -1.67 8.11 18.36
CA THR A 12 -2.14 6.82 17.83
C THR A 12 -1.00 6.07 17.16
N ASP A 13 -0.99 4.73 17.31
CA ASP A 13 0.04 3.87 16.73
C ASP A 13 0.16 4.08 15.21
N ILE A 14 1.39 4.19 14.72
CA ILE A 14 1.69 4.51 13.31
C ILE A 14 1.06 3.47 12.38
N SER A 15 0.93 2.21 12.78
CA SER A 15 0.31 1.14 11.98
C SER A 15 -1.22 1.22 11.88
N GLN A 16 -1.85 2.06 12.71
CA GLN A 16 -3.26 2.44 12.65
C GLN A 16 -3.47 3.76 11.90
N VAL A 17 -2.44 4.62 11.85
CA VAL A 17 -2.48 5.87 11.09
C VAL A 17 -2.18 5.62 9.60
N TYR A 18 -1.18 4.80 9.30
CA TYR A 18 -0.71 4.53 7.94
C TYR A 18 -1.09 3.11 7.51
N HIS A 19 -1.93 3.03 6.49
CA HIS A 19 -2.37 1.78 5.90
C HIS A 19 -1.76 1.60 4.51
N TRP A 20 -0.94 0.58 4.37
CA TRP A 20 -0.47 0.12 3.06
C TRP A 20 -1.47 -0.88 2.51
N LEU A 21 -2.03 -0.57 1.34
CA LEU A 21 -3.05 -1.38 0.68
C LEU A 21 -2.60 -1.76 -0.73
N TYR A 22 -2.88 -3.00 -1.12
CA TYR A 22 -2.89 -3.38 -2.54
C TYR A 22 -4.31 -3.81 -2.93
N LEU A 23 -4.66 -3.56 -4.19
CA LEU A 23 -5.92 -3.99 -4.78
C LEU A 23 -5.71 -5.38 -5.37
N ASP A 24 -6.35 -6.38 -4.77
CA ASP A 24 -6.49 -7.67 -5.42
C ASP A 24 -7.54 -7.56 -6.52
N LYS A 25 -7.11 -7.73 -7.77
CA LYS A 25 -7.99 -7.65 -8.94
C LYS A 25 -8.87 -8.89 -9.14
N ILE A 26 -8.53 -10.01 -8.50
CA ILE A 26 -9.31 -11.25 -8.58
C ILE A 26 -10.53 -11.13 -7.66
N THR A 27 -10.31 -10.68 -6.44
CA THR A 27 -11.37 -10.52 -5.42
C THR A 27 -11.97 -9.11 -5.39
N SER A 28 -11.45 -8.18 -6.20
CA SER A 28 -11.80 -6.75 -6.21
C SER A 28 -11.81 -6.15 -4.79
N SER A 29 -10.83 -6.53 -3.98
CA SER A 29 -10.77 -6.17 -2.55
C SER A 29 -9.44 -5.51 -2.21
N MET A 30 -9.49 -4.54 -1.28
CA MET A 30 -8.29 -3.91 -0.73
C MET A 30 -7.72 -4.79 0.39
N VAL A 31 -6.46 -5.16 0.26
CA VAL A 31 -5.76 -6.02 1.22
C VAL A 31 -4.67 -5.22 1.92
N LYS A 32 -4.62 -5.32 3.26
CA LYS A 32 -3.59 -4.65 4.08
C LYS A 32 -2.24 -5.34 3.96
N LEU A 33 -1.21 -4.55 3.68
CA LEU A 33 0.20 -4.93 3.80
C LEU A 33 0.71 -4.51 5.18
N TRP A 34 1.34 -5.45 5.89
CA TRP A 34 1.87 -5.21 7.23
C TRP A 34 3.28 -4.65 7.14
N PHE A 35 3.41 -3.33 7.27
CA PHE A 35 4.69 -2.64 7.19
C PHE A 35 5.63 -3.13 8.30
N ARG A 36 6.88 -3.43 7.93
CA ARG A 36 7.94 -3.90 8.84
C ARG A 36 9.08 -2.91 8.92
N SER A 37 9.60 -2.47 7.79
CA SER A 37 10.70 -1.52 7.71
C SER A 37 10.74 -0.84 6.34
N MET A 38 11.54 0.21 6.24
CA MET A 38 11.85 0.87 4.98
C MET A 38 13.35 1.01 4.82
N ASP A 39 13.81 0.95 3.58
CA ASP A 39 15.13 1.41 3.18
C ASP A 39 14.94 2.46 2.08
N SER A 40 15.71 3.53 2.12
CA SER A 40 15.64 4.61 1.15
C SER A 40 17.04 4.94 0.66
N SER A 41 17.31 4.59 -0.58
CA SER A 41 18.50 5.00 -1.31
C SER A 41 18.16 6.16 -2.25
N ALA A 42 19.16 6.95 -2.67
CA ALA A 42 18.96 8.22 -3.39
C ALA A 42 18.09 8.11 -4.66
N GLU A 43 17.99 6.94 -5.28
CA GLU A 43 17.22 6.72 -6.52
C GLU A 43 16.07 5.71 -6.35
N ILE A 44 16.08 4.92 -5.28
CA ILE A 44 15.20 3.77 -5.09
C ILE A 44 14.78 3.69 -3.64
N GLU A 45 13.48 3.58 -3.43
CA GLU A 45 12.86 3.33 -2.15
C GLU A 45 12.36 1.89 -2.05
N GLU A 46 12.60 1.30 -0.89
CA GLU A 46 12.16 -0.04 -0.55
C GLU A 46 11.28 0.01 0.70
N ARG A 47 10.17 -0.72 0.65
CA ARG A 47 9.25 -0.90 1.76
C ARG A 47 9.09 -2.39 1.98
N TYR A 48 9.46 -2.84 3.16
CA TYR A 48 9.39 -4.22 3.57
C TYR A 48 8.09 -4.45 4.33
N PHE A 49 7.37 -5.47 3.90
CA PHE A 49 6.12 -5.92 4.49
C PHE A 49 6.24 -7.38 4.94
N GLU A 50 5.31 -7.83 5.77
CA GLU A 50 5.22 -9.25 6.12
C GLU A 50 4.98 -10.14 4.89
N GLN A 51 4.19 -9.64 3.94
CA GLN A 51 3.79 -10.35 2.72
C GLN A 51 4.84 -10.31 1.60
N GLY A 52 5.81 -9.40 1.66
CA GLY A 52 6.71 -9.12 0.54
C GLY A 52 7.40 -7.77 0.67
N TYR A 53 7.96 -7.25 -0.41
CA TYR A 53 8.58 -5.93 -0.42
C TYR A 53 8.24 -5.18 -1.69
N LEU A 54 8.01 -3.88 -1.55
CA LEU A 54 7.76 -2.95 -2.64
C LEU A 54 9.04 -2.17 -2.90
N LYS A 55 9.57 -2.30 -4.11
CA LYS A 55 10.69 -1.50 -4.61
C LYS A 55 10.15 -0.49 -5.61
N PHE A 56 10.38 0.78 -5.39
CA PHE A 56 9.86 1.83 -6.27
C PHE A 56 10.81 3.03 -6.39
N SER A 57 10.63 3.77 -7.46
CA SER A 57 11.27 5.04 -7.75
C SER A 57 10.21 6.03 -8.22
N ASN A 58 10.63 7.21 -8.65
CA ASN A 58 9.71 8.19 -9.23
C ASN A 58 9.01 7.69 -10.51
N THR A 59 9.59 6.71 -11.22
CA THR A 59 9.10 6.26 -12.54
C THR A 59 8.54 4.84 -12.53
N GLU A 60 9.05 3.97 -11.67
CA GLU A 60 8.69 2.55 -11.68
C GLU A 60 8.45 2.00 -10.28
N ALA A 61 7.66 0.95 -10.20
CA ALA A 61 7.41 0.24 -8.95
C ALA A 61 7.23 -1.26 -9.22
N THR A 62 7.78 -2.09 -8.36
CA THR A 62 7.67 -3.55 -8.42
C THR A 62 7.40 -4.09 -7.02
N PHE A 63 6.33 -4.86 -6.87
CA PHE A 63 6.04 -5.60 -5.65
C PHE A 63 6.50 -7.04 -5.80
N ILE A 64 7.28 -7.53 -4.84
CA ILE A 64 7.82 -8.89 -4.83
C ILE A 64 7.25 -9.62 -3.62
N GLU A 65 6.48 -10.68 -3.88
CA GLU A 65 5.88 -11.51 -2.85
C GLU A 65 6.91 -12.41 -2.18
N LYS A 66 6.82 -12.53 -0.85
CA LYS A 66 7.78 -13.33 -0.05
C LYS A 66 7.69 -14.83 -0.33
N TYR A 67 6.50 -15.37 -0.56
CA TYR A 67 6.26 -16.82 -0.55
C TYR A 67 6.54 -17.51 -1.88
N ASN A 68 6.28 -16.85 -3.00
CA ASN A 68 6.41 -17.42 -4.34
C ASN A 68 7.43 -16.67 -5.21
N SER A 69 8.04 -15.60 -4.67
CA SER A 69 8.93 -14.69 -5.41
C SER A 69 8.30 -14.11 -6.68
N SER A 70 6.97 -14.06 -6.75
CA SER A 70 6.24 -13.44 -7.85
C SER A 70 6.53 -11.95 -7.84
N GLN A 71 6.83 -11.41 -9.02
CA GLN A 71 7.10 -9.99 -9.21
C GLN A 71 5.96 -9.36 -9.99
N HIS A 72 5.38 -8.32 -9.40
CA HIS A 72 4.27 -7.57 -9.98
C HIS A 72 4.75 -6.16 -10.29
N ARG A 73 4.94 -5.87 -11.59
CA ARG A 73 5.21 -4.49 -12.02
C ARG A 73 3.96 -3.65 -11.83
N LEU A 74 4.13 -2.52 -11.16
CA LEU A 74 3.08 -1.58 -10.84
C LEU A 74 3.22 -0.35 -11.73
N ILE A 75 2.08 0.29 -11.99
CA ILE A 75 2.02 1.55 -12.72
C ILE A 75 1.96 2.66 -11.69
N ASN A 76 2.85 3.65 -11.81
CA ASN A 76 2.80 4.84 -10.99
C ASN A 76 1.59 5.69 -11.42
N CYS A 77 0.57 5.74 -10.57
CA CYS A 77 -0.64 6.54 -10.77
C CYS A 77 -0.66 7.81 -9.89
N THR A 78 0.48 8.25 -9.33
CA THR A 78 0.51 9.38 -8.36
C THR A 78 0.01 10.69 -8.96
N LEU A 79 0.15 10.87 -10.28
CA LEU A 79 -0.35 12.04 -11.02
C LEU A 79 -1.80 11.89 -11.50
N GLN A 80 -2.43 10.74 -11.27
CA GLN A 80 -3.82 10.50 -11.68
C GLN A 80 -4.75 10.69 -10.47
N PRO A 81 -5.91 11.34 -10.66
CA PRO A 81 -6.92 11.39 -9.61
C PRO A 81 -7.37 9.97 -9.26
N VAL A 82 -7.54 9.71 -7.97
CA VAL A 82 -8.07 8.44 -7.48
C VAL A 82 -9.51 8.32 -7.98
N SER A 83 -9.78 7.31 -8.82
CA SER A 83 -11.12 7.08 -9.38
C SER A 83 -12.16 6.84 -8.28
N SER A 84 -13.43 7.14 -8.57
CA SER A 84 -14.57 6.93 -7.65
C SER A 84 -14.65 5.47 -7.16
N GLU A 85 -14.38 4.51 -8.04
CA GLU A 85 -14.29 3.09 -7.70
C GLU A 85 -13.22 2.81 -6.62
N LYS A 86 -12.01 3.35 -6.79
CA LYS A 86 -10.93 3.18 -5.80
C LYS A 86 -11.28 3.85 -4.47
N HIS A 87 -11.93 5.02 -4.51
CA HIS A 87 -12.46 5.67 -3.32
C HIS A 87 -13.45 4.77 -2.58
N GLN A 88 -14.40 4.15 -3.29
CA GLN A 88 -15.37 3.25 -2.69
C GLN A 88 -14.70 2.04 -2.03
N LEU A 89 -13.73 1.43 -2.72
CA LEU A 89 -12.97 0.29 -2.19
C LEU A 89 -12.17 0.65 -0.92
N ILE A 90 -11.58 1.84 -0.86
CA ILE A 90 -10.90 2.34 0.35
C ILE A 90 -11.90 2.55 1.48
N GLN A 91 -13.07 3.13 1.20
CA GLN A 91 -14.11 3.31 2.22
C GLN A 91 -14.61 1.97 2.76
N ASP A 92 -14.84 1.00 1.88
CA ASP A 92 -15.35 -0.30 2.27
C ASP A 92 -14.33 -1.07 3.11
N TYR A 93 -13.03 -0.93 2.81
CA TYR A 93 -11.95 -1.43 3.66
C TYR A 93 -12.02 -0.90 5.09
N PHE A 94 -12.26 0.40 5.29
CA PHE A 94 -12.35 0.99 6.63
C PHE A 94 -13.70 0.75 7.33
N LYS A 95 -14.73 0.30 6.61
CA LYS A 95 -16.01 -0.10 7.21
C LYS A 95 -16.00 -1.54 7.74
N GLN A 96 -15.06 -2.37 7.30
CA GLN A 96 -14.94 -3.73 7.79
C GLN A 96 -14.50 -3.70 9.27
N PRO A 97 -15.15 -4.50 10.15
CA PRO A 97 -14.74 -4.58 11.55
C PRO A 97 -13.31 -5.14 11.64
N SER A 98 -12.44 -4.37 12.31
CA SER A 98 -11.03 -4.69 12.58
C SER A 98 -10.87 -5.73 13.68
#